data_AF-A0A381SN81-F1
#
_entry.id   AF-A0A381SN81-F1
#
_cell.length_a   1.000
_cell.length_b   1.000
_cell.length_c   1.000
_cell.angle_alpha   90.00
_cell.angle_beta   90.00
_cell.angle_gamma   90.00
#
_symmetry.space_group_name_H-M   'P 1'
#
loop_
_entity.id
_entity.type
_entity.pdbx_description
1 polymer ?
#
loop_
_entity_poly.entity_id
_entity_poly.type
_entity_poly.pdbx_seq_one_letter_code
_entity_poly.pdbx_strand_id
1 'polypeptide(L)'
;MKMDEALPEEQSNLDAFFQMFDWVGEDISELNADEENEVDGYECLFIAFNNLRSYCKQIGLDFCMIEDQYLASINPEQSDETFWDHNLDASFSELDELAGFAKLLETIEKGFAEYEKFCKKSDEVFDEWHCVLIMHSFLQKYCEKLEIDYTLLQEEISALHSEIGEE
;
A
#
# COMPACT_ATOMS: atom_id res chain seq x y z
N MET A 1 17.62 32.13 30.73
CA MET A 1 17.68 30.67 30.59
C MET A 1 16.98 30.37 29.28
N LYS A 2 17.73 30.00 28.23
CA LYS A 2 17.14 29.64 26.94
C LYS A 2 16.53 28.24 27.12
N MET A 3 15.22 28.15 27.02
CA MET A 3 14.56 26.89 26.69
C MET A 3 14.45 26.91 25.17
N ASP A 4 15.44 26.32 24.51
CA ASP A 4 15.24 25.79 23.16
C ASP A 4 14.36 24.56 23.36
N GLU A 5 13.03 24.77 23.41
CA GLU A 5 12.10 23.69 23.08
C GLU A 5 12.31 23.42 21.60
N ALA A 6 13.06 22.35 21.30
CA ALA A 6 13.03 21.77 19.98
C ALA A 6 11.56 21.44 19.70
N LEU A 7 10.96 22.16 18.76
CA LEU A 7 9.71 21.75 18.15
C LEU A 7 9.90 20.29 17.72
N PRO A 8 8.91 19.39 17.92
CA PRO A 8 8.99 18.07 17.31
C PRO A 8 9.27 18.31 15.83
N GLU A 9 10.32 17.70 15.28
CA GLU A 9 10.53 17.71 13.84
C GLU A 9 9.21 17.24 13.22
N GLU A 10 8.57 18.10 12.42
CA GLU A 10 7.36 17.73 11.68
C GLU A 10 7.72 16.49 10.88
N GLN A 11 7.16 15.34 11.26
CA GLN A 11 7.37 14.08 10.59
C GLN A 11 6.95 14.25 9.13
N SER A 12 7.81 13.86 8.19
CA SER A 12 7.48 14.01 6.77
C SER A 12 6.35 13.05 6.38
N ASN A 13 5.57 13.39 5.35
CA ASN A 13 4.55 12.50 4.80
C ASN A 13 5.16 11.13 4.46
N LEU A 14 6.36 11.13 3.87
CA LEU A 14 7.08 9.91 3.53
C LEU A 14 7.44 9.07 4.76
N ASP A 15 7.88 9.68 5.86
CA ASP A 15 8.14 8.97 7.12
C ASP A 15 6.83 8.38 7.70
N ALA A 16 5.72 9.11 7.60
CA ALA A 16 4.40 8.62 8.02
C ALA A 16 3.90 7.47 7.14
N PHE A 17 4.19 7.50 5.82
CA PHE A 17 3.89 6.40 4.91
C PHE A 17 4.60 5.11 5.34
N PHE A 18 5.91 5.16 5.62
CA PHE A 18 6.65 3.96 6.00
C PHE A 18 6.21 3.42 7.36
N GLN A 19 5.85 4.28 8.31
CA GLN A 19 5.26 3.84 9.57
C GLN A 19 3.91 3.12 9.36
N MET A 20 3.05 3.66 8.48
CA MET A 20 1.81 2.98 8.11
C MET A 20 2.08 1.62 7.44
N PHE A 21 3.07 1.56 6.55
CA PHE A 21 3.46 0.30 5.89
C PHE A 21 3.95 -0.75 6.90
N ASP A 22 4.77 -0.35 7.87
CA ASP A 22 5.24 -1.23 8.93
C ASP A 22 4.07 -1.73 9.81
N TRP A 23 3.13 -0.85 10.17
CA TRP A 23 1.95 -1.22 10.95
C TRP A 23 1.06 -2.24 10.25
N VAL A 24 0.90 -2.18 8.92
CA VAL A 24 0.16 -3.21 8.17
C VAL A 24 0.80 -4.59 8.37
N GLY A 25 2.13 -4.67 8.37
CA GLY A 25 2.85 -5.91 8.63
C GLY A 25 2.68 -6.40 10.08
N GLU A 26 2.70 -5.48 11.04
CA GLU A 26 2.49 -5.78 12.46
C GLU A 26 1.06 -6.26 12.74
N ASP A 27 0.03 -5.56 12.25
CA ASP A 27 -1.39 -5.90 12.41
C ASP A 27 -1.68 -7.33 11.92
N ILE A 28 -1.17 -7.69 10.74
CA ILE A 28 -1.36 -9.02 10.16
C ILE A 28 -0.63 -10.08 11.00
N SER A 29 0.58 -9.78 11.48
CA SER A 29 1.32 -10.69 12.34
C SER A 29 0.63 -10.90 13.70
N GLU A 30 0.01 -9.87 14.26
CA GLU A 30 -0.73 -9.95 15.52
C GLU A 30 -2.01 -10.77 15.37
N LEU A 31 -2.78 -10.53 14.30
CA LEU A 31 -4.01 -11.29 14.04
C LEU A 31 -3.72 -12.79 13.82
N ASN A 32 -2.62 -13.11 13.16
CA ASN A 32 -2.18 -14.50 12.94
C ASN A 32 -1.57 -15.18 14.19
N ALA A 33 -1.23 -14.42 15.24
CA ALA A 33 -0.73 -15.01 16.48
C ALA A 33 -1.84 -15.66 17.32
N ASP A 34 -3.10 -15.35 17.03
CA ASP A 34 -4.27 -15.92 17.68
C ASP A 34 -4.77 -17.14 16.89
N GLU A 35 -4.57 -18.35 17.44
CA GLU A 35 -5.01 -19.60 16.79
C GLU A 35 -6.53 -19.68 16.57
N GLU A 36 -7.32 -18.79 17.18
CA GLU A 36 -8.77 -18.69 16.98
C GLU A 36 -9.18 -17.78 15.81
N ASN A 37 -8.27 -16.94 15.29
CA ASN A 37 -8.53 -16.05 14.15
C ASN A 37 -7.93 -16.64 12.86
N GLU A 38 -8.79 -17.09 11.95
CA GLU A 38 -8.37 -17.55 10.63
C GLU A 38 -8.32 -16.34 9.68
N VAL A 39 -7.17 -15.66 9.65
CA VAL A 39 -6.97 -14.51 8.77
C VAL A 39 -6.72 -14.98 7.35
N ASP A 40 -7.62 -14.61 6.44
CA ASP A 40 -7.51 -14.96 5.03
C ASP A 40 -6.87 -13.82 4.19
N GLY A 41 -6.65 -14.10 2.91
CA GLY A 41 -6.06 -13.14 1.98
C GLY A 41 -6.93 -11.90 1.77
N TYR A 42 -8.26 -12.02 1.93
CA TYR A 42 -9.17 -10.89 1.84
C TYR A 42 -9.00 -9.93 3.01
N GLU A 43 -8.95 -10.45 4.23
CA GLU A 43 -8.74 -9.64 5.44
C GLU A 43 -7.37 -8.93 5.42
N CYS A 44 -6.32 -9.59 4.94
CA CYS A 44 -5.02 -8.96 4.75
C CYS A 44 -5.08 -7.77 3.77
N LEU A 45 -5.77 -7.95 2.64
CA LEU A 45 -5.98 -6.88 1.66
C LEU A 45 -6.85 -5.75 2.21
N PHE A 46 -7.89 -6.08 2.98
CA PHE A 46 -8.74 -5.10 3.65
C PHE A 46 -7.92 -4.22 4.59
N ILE A 47 -7.11 -4.80 5.46
CA ILE A 47 -6.24 -4.07 6.40
C ILE A 47 -5.29 -3.15 5.63
N ALA A 48 -4.63 -3.66 4.60
CA ALA A 48 -3.66 -2.89 3.83
C ALA A 48 -4.30 -1.71 3.07
N PHE A 49 -5.40 -1.93 2.36
CA PHE A 49 -6.10 -0.85 1.65
C PHE A 49 -6.74 0.16 2.61
N ASN A 50 -7.29 -0.30 3.73
CA ASN A 50 -7.87 0.56 4.76
C ASN A 50 -6.82 1.53 5.34
N ASN A 51 -5.66 0.98 5.72
CA ASN A 51 -4.52 1.78 6.20
C ASN A 51 -3.99 2.74 5.13
N LEU A 52 -3.83 2.28 3.89
CA LEU A 52 -3.38 3.10 2.77
C LEU A 52 -4.34 4.27 2.48
N ARG A 53 -5.65 4.03 2.48
CA ARG A 53 -6.66 5.08 2.29
C ARG A 53 -6.72 6.04 3.46
N SER A 54 -6.60 5.54 4.69
CA SER A 54 -6.52 6.36 5.89
C SER A 54 -5.31 7.29 5.83
N TYR A 55 -4.14 6.77 5.45
CA TYR A 55 -2.94 7.57 5.21
C TYR A 55 -3.18 8.67 4.17
N CYS A 56 -3.73 8.33 3.00
CA CYS A 56 -4.00 9.31 1.94
C CYS A 56 -4.92 10.44 2.44
N LYS A 57 -5.97 10.09 3.20
CA LYS A 57 -6.87 11.07 3.83
C LYS A 57 -6.14 11.98 4.82
N GLN A 58 -5.22 11.43 5.63
CA GLN A 58 -4.46 12.20 6.62
C GLN A 58 -3.56 13.27 5.96
N ILE A 59 -2.91 12.92 4.85
CA ILE A 59 -2.01 13.84 4.14
C ILE A 59 -2.71 14.69 3.08
N GLY A 60 -4.02 14.51 2.88
CA GLY A 60 -4.81 15.24 1.87
C GLY A 60 -4.54 14.80 0.42
N LEU A 61 -4.04 13.57 0.23
CA LEU A 61 -3.84 12.97 -1.09
C LEU A 61 -5.15 12.36 -1.59
N ASP A 62 -5.57 12.76 -2.79
CA ASP A 62 -6.77 12.23 -3.44
C ASP A 62 -6.50 10.83 -3.99
N PHE A 63 -7.07 9.83 -3.33
CA PHE A 63 -6.88 8.43 -3.70
C PHE A 63 -7.39 8.11 -5.12
N CYS A 64 -8.40 8.82 -5.61
CA CYS A 64 -8.90 8.61 -6.97
C CYS A 64 -7.83 8.94 -8.03
N MET A 65 -6.90 9.87 -7.74
CA MET A 65 -5.79 10.16 -8.65
C MET A 65 -4.79 8.99 -8.74
N ILE A 66 -4.62 8.23 -7.65
CA ILE A 66 -3.79 7.02 -7.64
C ILE A 66 -4.45 5.93 -8.49
N GLU A 67 -5.76 5.74 -8.34
CA GLU A 67 -6.53 4.77 -9.13
C GLU A 67 -6.48 5.09 -10.63
N ASP A 68 -6.71 6.35 -10.99
CA ASP A 68 -6.63 6.82 -12.39
C ASP A 68 -5.23 6.58 -12.98
N GLN A 69 -4.18 6.85 -12.21
CA GLN A 69 -2.80 6.62 -12.63
C GLN A 69 -2.49 5.13 -12.80
N TYR A 70 -2.94 4.27 -11.88
CA TYR A 70 -2.81 2.82 -12.00
C TYR A 70 -3.48 2.34 -13.29
N LEU A 71 -4.73 2.73 -13.54
CA LEU A 71 -5.47 2.34 -14.74
C LEU A 71 -4.80 2.82 -16.03
N ALA A 72 -4.23 4.02 -16.03
CA ALA A 72 -3.43 4.52 -17.15
C ALA A 72 -2.17 3.67 -17.38
N SER A 73 -1.51 3.21 -16.32
CA SER A 73 -0.28 2.41 -16.39
C SER A 73 -0.47 1.01 -16.97
N ILE A 74 -1.64 0.39 -16.74
CA ILE A 74 -1.97 -0.95 -17.24
C ILE A 74 -2.70 -0.92 -18.58
N ASN A 75 -3.03 0.27 -19.11
CA ASN A 75 -3.69 0.40 -20.39
C ASN A 75 -2.72 0.06 -21.54
N PRO A 76 -2.96 -1.02 -22.31
CA PRO A 76 -2.04 -1.50 -23.34
C PRO A 76 -1.87 -0.51 -24.52
N GLU A 77 -2.77 0.46 -24.69
CA GLU A 77 -2.63 1.51 -25.70
C GLU A 77 -1.69 2.65 -25.26
N GLN A 78 -1.36 2.71 -23.96
CA GLN A 78 -0.57 3.78 -23.33
C GLN A 78 0.65 3.25 -22.57
N SER A 79 0.83 1.93 -22.49
CA SER A 79 1.96 1.31 -21.81
C SER A 79 3.24 1.42 -22.64
N ASP A 80 3.93 2.56 -22.53
CA ASP A 80 5.38 2.52 -22.65
C ASP A 80 5.91 1.54 -21.57
N GLU A 81 6.97 0.79 -21.85
CA GLU A 81 7.59 -0.13 -20.87
C GLU A 81 7.98 0.65 -19.60
N THR A 82 7.09 0.71 -18.62
CA THR A 82 7.28 1.48 -17.40
C THR A 82 7.81 0.56 -16.30
N PHE A 83 8.49 1.18 -15.33
CA PHE A 83 8.95 0.56 -14.07
C PHE A 83 7.91 -0.38 -13.42
N TRP A 84 6.62 -0.15 -13.69
CA TRP A 84 5.45 -0.86 -13.17
C TRP A 84 5.22 -2.29 -13.72
N ASP A 85 6.01 -2.75 -14.70
CA ASP A 85 5.97 -4.13 -15.21
C ASP A 85 6.64 -5.15 -14.26
N HIS A 86 6.43 -4.98 -12.95
CA HIS A 86 6.80 -5.98 -11.96
C HIS A 86 5.82 -7.15 -12.05
N ASN A 87 6.35 -8.27 -12.55
CA ASN A 87 5.62 -9.52 -12.72
C ASN A 87 5.53 -10.28 -11.38
N LEU A 88 4.35 -10.27 -10.76
CA LEU A 88 4.03 -10.94 -9.50
C LEU A 88 3.79 -12.46 -9.65
N ASP A 89 3.89 -13.02 -10.85
CA ASP A 89 3.12 -14.22 -11.17
C ASP A 89 3.73 -15.53 -10.64
N ALA A 90 5.06 -15.68 -10.64
CA ALA A 90 5.66 -17.02 -10.48
C ALA A 90 5.87 -17.51 -9.03
N SER A 91 5.92 -16.66 -8.00
CA SER A 91 6.33 -17.08 -6.64
C SER A 91 5.22 -17.20 -5.60
N PHE A 92 3.98 -16.81 -5.94
CA PHE A 92 2.91 -16.66 -4.97
C PHE A 92 1.83 -17.76 -5.03
N SER A 93 1.82 -18.62 -6.06
CA SER A 93 0.80 -19.67 -6.25
C SER A 93 1.01 -20.93 -5.39
N GLU A 94 2.15 -21.06 -4.71
CA GLU A 94 2.50 -22.21 -3.87
C GLU A 94 2.45 -21.93 -2.36
N LEU A 95 2.15 -20.68 -1.97
CA LEU A 95 2.11 -20.24 -0.57
C LEU A 95 0.67 -20.29 -0.05
N ASP A 96 0.49 -20.58 1.23
CA ASP A 96 -0.76 -20.25 1.91
C ASP A 96 -1.00 -18.72 1.86
N GLU A 97 -2.26 -18.29 2.01
CA GLU A 97 -2.67 -16.91 1.74
C GLU A 97 -1.88 -15.88 2.57
N LEU A 98 -1.62 -16.19 3.85
CA LEU A 98 -0.83 -15.35 4.76
C LEU A 98 0.65 -15.29 4.36
N ALA A 99 1.28 -16.43 4.09
CA ALA A 99 2.66 -16.46 3.58
C ALA A 99 2.77 -15.75 2.22
N GLY A 100 1.73 -15.85 1.39
CA GLY A 100 1.57 -15.12 0.14
C GLY A 100 1.52 -13.61 0.37
N PHE A 101 0.76 -13.16 1.36
CA PHE A 101 0.65 -11.74 1.69
C PHE A 101 1.92 -11.18 2.32
N ALA A 102 2.56 -11.89 3.24
CA ALA A 102 3.87 -11.50 3.77
C ALA A 102 4.90 -11.36 2.64
N LYS A 103 4.86 -12.27 1.66
CA LYS A 103 5.70 -12.18 0.46
C LYS A 103 5.39 -10.95 -0.40
N LEU A 104 4.13 -10.51 -0.41
CA LEU A 104 3.68 -9.32 -1.14
C LEU A 104 4.29 -8.07 -0.51
N LEU A 105 4.23 -7.94 0.82
CA LEU A 105 4.85 -6.83 1.55
C LEU A 105 6.37 -6.77 1.30
N GLU A 106 7.09 -7.89 1.38
CA GLU A 106 8.51 -7.94 1.00
C GLU A 106 8.78 -7.48 -0.45
N THR A 107 7.82 -7.72 -1.34
CA THR A 107 7.95 -7.37 -2.75
C THR A 107 7.68 -5.88 -2.97
N ILE A 108 6.71 -5.32 -2.25
CA ILE A 108 6.42 -3.89 -2.21
C ILE A 108 7.63 -3.12 -1.65
N GLU A 109 8.23 -3.59 -0.56
CA GLU A 109 9.44 -2.98 0.03
C GLU A 109 10.61 -2.94 -0.97
N LYS A 110 10.82 -4.04 -1.71
CA LYS A 110 11.80 -4.06 -2.80
C LYS A 110 11.45 -3.08 -3.91
N GLY A 111 10.17 -2.95 -4.26
CA GLY A 111 9.67 -1.94 -5.20
C GLY A 111 10.05 -0.52 -4.77
N PHE A 112 9.86 -0.18 -3.49
CA PHE A 112 10.32 1.12 -2.95
C PHE A 112 11.83 1.30 -3.09
N ALA A 113 12.63 0.28 -2.72
CA ALA A 113 14.08 0.35 -2.79
C ALA A 113 14.61 0.45 -4.23
N GLU A 114 13.94 -0.17 -5.20
CA GLU A 114 14.27 -0.05 -6.62
C GLU A 114 13.90 1.33 -7.17
N TYR A 115 12.73 1.85 -6.79
CA TYR A 115 12.30 3.19 -7.16
C TYR A 115 13.22 4.27 -6.57
N GLU A 116 13.61 4.16 -5.30
CA GLU A 116 14.56 5.08 -4.67
C GLU A 116 15.92 5.12 -5.41
N LYS A 117 16.42 3.95 -5.83
CA LYS A 117 17.65 3.84 -6.65
C LYS A 117 17.47 4.45 -8.04
N PHE A 118 16.26 4.40 -8.60
CA PHE A 118 15.92 5.03 -9.88
C PHE A 118 15.92 6.55 -9.73
N CYS A 119 15.24 7.11 -8.74
CA CYS A 119 15.23 8.56 -8.45
C CYS A 119 16.64 9.12 -8.25
N LYS A 120 17.53 8.38 -7.56
CA LYS A 120 18.95 8.79 -7.39
C LYS A 120 19.73 8.92 -8.70
N LYS A 121 19.22 8.36 -9.81
CA LYS A 121 19.85 8.36 -11.14
C LYS A 121 19.09 9.19 -12.17
N SER A 122 17.91 9.69 -11.82
CA SER A 122 17.03 10.51 -12.68
C SER A 122 16.81 11.88 -12.04
N ASP A 123 16.02 12.72 -12.70
CA ASP A 123 15.53 13.99 -12.13
C ASP A 123 14.20 13.80 -11.36
N GLU A 124 13.78 12.55 -11.13
CA GLU A 124 12.54 12.22 -10.42
C GLU A 124 12.73 12.30 -8.89
N VAL A 125 11.64 12.61 -8.18
CA VAL A 125 11.64 12.74 -6.72
C VAL A 125 11.11 11.45 -6.10
N PHE A 126 11.80 10.96 -5.08
CA PHE A 126 11.29 9.90 -4.23
C PHE A 126 10.35 10.51 -3.18
N ASP A 127 9.04 10.38 -3.40
CA ASP A 127 8.00 10.98 -2.56
C ASP A 127 6.91 9.96 -2.17
N GLU A 128 6.01 10.40 -1.30
CA GLU A 128 4.91 9.60 -0.80
C GLU A 128 3.91 9.21 -1.89
N TRP A 129 3.71 10.06 -2.90
CA TRP A 129 2.72 9.81 -3.94
C TRP A 129 3.12 8.58 -4.76
N HIS A 130 4.40 8.49 -5.14
CA HIS A 130 4.92 7.33 -5.85
C HIS A 130 4.94 6.08 -4.96
N CYS A 131 5.23 6.22 -3.67
CA CYS A 131 5.18 5.08 -2.75
C CYS A 131 3.75 4.54 -2.59
N VAL A 132 2.75 5.42 -2.48
CA VAL A 132 1.32 5.02 -2.47
C VAL A 132 0.96 4.31 -3.78
N LEU A 133 1.39 4.85 -4.93
CA LEU A 133 1.14 4.23 -6.24
C LEU A 133 1.79 2.85 -6.36
N ILE A 134 3.03 2.67 -5.87
CA ILE A 134 3.71 1.36 -5.80
C ILE A 134 2.88 0.39 -4.97
N MET A 135 2.56 0.75 -3.74
CA MET A 135 1.81 -0.13 -2.85
C MET A 135 0.45 -0.50 -3.43
N HIS A 136 -0.32 0.49 -3.92
CA HIS A 136 -1.62 0.28 -4.57
C HIS A 136 -1.51 -0.69 -5.74
N SER A 137 -0.54 -0.48 -6.65
CA SER A 137 -0.37 -1.31 -7.84
C SER A 137 -0.10 -2.78 -7.49
N PHE A 138 0.72 -3.03 -6.47
CA PHE A 138 1.03 -4.38 -6.01
C PHE A 138 -0.17 -5.04 -5.32
N LEU A 139 -0.87 -4.32 -4.44
CA LEU A 139 -2.10 -4.82 -3.80
C LEU A 139 -3.17 -5.14 -4.84
N GLN A 140 -3.30 -4.31 -5.87
CA GLN A 140 -4.32 -4.49 -6.90
C GLN A 140 -4.09 -5.72 -7.76
N LYS A 141 -2.85 -5.93 -8.21
CA LYS A 141 -2.48 -7.16 -8.90
C LYS A 141 -2.63 -8.40 -7.99
N TYR A 142 -2.50 -8.24 -6.67
CA TYR A 142 -2.75 -9.33 -5.73
C TYR A 142 -4.24 -9.66 -5.59
N CYS A 143 -5.14 -8.65 -5.61
CA CYS A 143 -6.59 -8.88 -5.74
C CYS A 143 -6.90 -9.69 -7.01
N GLU A 144 -6.33 -9.29 -8.15
CA GLU A 144 -6.51 -10.01 -9.43
C GLU A 144 -6.06 -11.47 -9.32
N LYS A 145 -4.93 -11.73 -8.64
CA LYS A 145 -4.40 -13.07 -8.42
C LYS A 145 -5.33 -13.94 -7.56
N LEU A 146 -5.89 -13.38 -6.51
CA LEU A 146 -6.81 -14.07 -5.59
C LEU A 146 -8.26 -14.09 -6.08
N GLU A 147 -8.53 -13.54 -7.27
CA GLU A 147 -9.89 -13.37 -7.81
C GLU A 147 -10.82 -12.57 -6.85
N ILE A 148 -10.24 -11.64 -6.08
CA ILE A 148 -10.97 -10.78 -5.15
C ILE A 148 -11.57 -9.59 -5.90
N ASP A 149 -12.86 -9.31 -5.66
CA ASP A 149 -13.54 -8.15 -6.21
C ASP A 149 -13.05 -6.86 -5.52
N TYR A 150 -12.14 -6.17 -6.21
CA TYR A 150 -11.62 -4.88 -5.73
C TYR A 150 -12.72 -3.84 -5.48
N THR A 151 -13.76 -3.80 -6.32
CA THR A 151 -14.80 -2.78 -6.20
C THR A 151 -15.56 -2.98 -4.89
N LEU A 152 -15.94 -4.22 -4.60
CA LEU A 152 -16.58 -4.58 -3.34
C LEU A 152 -15.68 -4.25 -2.14
N LEU A 153 -14.40 -4.62 -2.21
CA LEU A 153 -13.42 -4.31 -1.16
C LEU A 153 -13.35 -2.80 -0.86
N GLN A 154 -13.32 -1.96 -1.91
CA GLN A 154 -13.29 -0.50 -1.75
C GLN A 154 -14.61 0.07 -1.22
N GLU A 155 -15.75 -0.51 -1.57
CA GLU A 155 -17.06 -0.15 -1.03
C GLU A 155 -17.12 -0.41 0.48
N GLU A 156 -16.67 -1.58 0.93
CA GLU A 156 -16.65 -1.95 2.36
C GLU A 156 -15.74 -1.03 3.18
N ILE A 157 -14.53 -0.73 2.68
CA ILE A 157 -13.63 0.22 3.34
C ILE A 157 -14.25 1.63 3.37
N SER A 158 -14.96 2.03 2.31
CA SER A 158 -15.63 3.33 2.28
C SER A 158 -16.78 3.43 3.28
N ALA A 159 -17.52 2.34 3.47
CA ALA A 159 -18.56 2.26 4.49
C ALA A 159 -17.95 2.42 5.90
N LEU A 160 -16.87 1.69 6.20
CA LEU A 160 -16.15 1.81 7.47
C LEU A 160 -15.68 3.25 7.74
N HIS A 161 -15.07 3.90 6.75
CA HIS A 161 -14.62 5.29 6.87
C HIS A 161 -15.76 6.30 7.04
N SER A 162 -16.96 5.98 6.57
CA SER A 162 -18.15 6.82 6.72
C SER A 162 -18.75 6.68 8.12
N GLU A 163 -18.78 5.47 8.67
CA GLU A 163 -19.26 5.19 10.02
C GLU A 163 -18.38 5.83 11.10
N ILE A 164 -17.06 5.83 10.91
CA ILE A 164 -16.10 6.45 11.85
C ILE A 164 -16.12 8.00 11.77
N GLY A 165 -16.72 8.57 10.72
CA GLY A 165 -16.81 10.02 10.52
C GLY A 165 -17.99 10.73 11.23
N GLU A 166 -18.80 10.01 12.00
CA GLU A 166 -20.00 10.55 12.68
C GLU A 166 -19.79 10.98 14.15
N GLU A 167 -18.56 11.07 14.65
CA GLU A 167 -18.26 11.57 16.03
C GLU A 167 -17.94 13.07 16.13
#